data_AF-A0A847XN99-F1
#
_entry.id   AF-A0A847XN99-F1
#
_cell.length_a   1.000
_cell.length_b   1.000
_cell.length_c   1.000
_cell.angle_alpha   90.00
_cell.angle_beta   90.00
_cell.angle_gamma   90.00
#
_symmetry.space_group_name_H-M   'P 1'
#
loop_
_entity.id
_entity.type
_entity.pdbx_description
1 polymer ?
#
loop_
_entity_poly.entity_id
_entity_poly.type
_entity_poly.pdbx_seq_one_letter_code
_entity_poly.pdbx_strand_id
1 'polypeptide(L)'
;DYPEIVINVTDEYNSKGIYRIGLELSDKKTRVDFYRGEFINNMYDTSMYKAIKQVDGIARLDLKKSGKPGQNYVGIIASMLTPFGNRNLVYKRIELPYNDLN
;
A
#
# COMPACT_ATOMS: atom_id res chain seq x y z
N ASP A 1 -21.43 -0.18 3.28
CA ASP A 1 -20.08 -0.69 3.03
C ASP A 1 -19.10 0.40 2.71
N TYR A 2 -17.92 0.33 3.34
CA TYR A 2 -16.78 1.14 2.96
C TYR A 2 -16.04 0.46 1.82
N PRO A 3 -15.45 1.22 0.89
CA PRO A 3 -14.68 0.64 -0.20
C PRO A 3 -13.45 -0.07 0.35
N GLU A 4 -13.03 -1.11 -0.37
CA GLU A 4 -11.86 -1.92 -0.04
C GLU A 4 -10.66 -1.52 -0.89
N ILE A 5 -9.47 -1.89 -0.44
CA ILE A 5 -8.23 -1.70 -1.22
C ILE A 5 -8.15 -2.81 -2.28
N VAL A 6 -8.22 -2.44 -3.55
CA VAL A 6 -7.95 -3.32 -4.70
C VAL A 6 -6.47 -3.26 -5.02
N ILE A 7 -5.88 -4.42 -5.32
CA ILE A 7 -4.46 -4.56 -5.59
C ILE A 7 -4.28 -5.10 -7.00
N ASN A 8 -3.44 -4.42 -7.78
CA ASN A 8 -3.00 -4.88 -9.08
C ASN A 8 -1.48 -5.07 -9.05
N VAL A 9 -0.99 -6.25 -9.46
CA VAL A 9 0.43 -6.58 -9.40
C VAL A 9 1.01 -6.64 -10.80
N THR A 10 2.19 -6.06 -10.96
CA THR A 10 3.06 -6.31 -12.11
C THR A 10 4.39 -6.86 -11.60
N ASP A 11 4.61 -8.15 -11.85
CA ASP A 11 5.83 -8.84 -11.48
C ASP A 11 6.84 -8.78 -12.63
N GLU A 12 7.90 -7.99 -12.44
CA GLU A 12 9.07 -7.94 -13.31
C GLU A 12 10.34 -8.32 -12.53
N TYR A 13 10.21 -9.16 -11.51
CA TYR A 13 11.33 -9.51 -10.62
C TYR A 13 12.48 -10.17 -11.40
N ASN A 14 12.17 -11.16 -12.24
CA ASN A 14 13.18 -11.90 -12.98
C ASN A 14 13.87 -11.07 -14.09
N SER A 15 13.15 -10.13 -14.70
CA SER A 15 13.66 -9.36 -15.85
C SER A 15 14.29 -8.02 -15.44
N LYS A 16 13.76 -7.36 -14.41
CA LYS A 16 14.17 -6.00 -13.99
C LYS A 16 14.49 -5.90 -12.50
N GLY A 17 14.25 -6.93 -11.71
CA GLY A 17 14.37 -6.87 -10.26
C GLY A 17 13.34 -5.95 -9.61
N ILE A 18 12.15 -5.80 -10.22
CA ILE A 18 11.10 -4.89 -9.75
C ILE A 18 9.80 -5.66 -9.56
N TYR A 19 9.14 -5.45 -8.43
CA TYR A 19 7.79 -5.90 -8.16
C TYR A 19 6.90 -4.69 -7.90
N ARG A 20 5.88 -4.46 -8.73
CA ARG A 20 5.03 -3.27 -8.63
C ARG A 20 3.65 -3.61 -8.12
N ILE A 21 3.19 -2.78 -7.20
CA ILE A 21 1.87 -2.88 -6.58
C ILE A 21 1.12 -1.59 -6.90
N GLY A 22 0.08 -1.71 -7.72
CA GLY A 22 -0.95 -0.69 -7.90
C GLY A 22 -2.02 -0.82 -6.84
N LEU A 23 -2.46 0.31 -6.29
CA LEU A 23 -3.44 0.40 -5.23
C LEU A 23 -4.53 1.37 -5.64
N GLU A 24 -5.78 0.95 -5.49
CA GLU A 24 -6.96 1.79 -5.72
C GLU A 24 -8.10 1.36 -4.78
N LEU A 25 -9.13 2.19 -4.65
CA LEU A 25 -10.35 1.82 -3.94
C LEU A 25 -11.32 1.08 -4.87
N SER A 26 -12.07 0.11 -4.34
CA SER A 26 -13.06 -0.65 -5.10
C SER A 26 -14.18 0.21 -5.71
N ASP A 27 -14.49 1.36 -5.11
CA ASP A 27 -15.47 2.33 -5.61
C ASP A 27 -14.86 3.43 -6.49
N LYS A 28 -13.55 3.35 -6.79
CA LYS A 28 -12.77 4.30 -7.60
C LYS A 28 -12.79 5.74 -7.08
N LYS A 29 -13.11 5.96 -5.79
CA LYS A 29 -13.00 7.29 -5.21
C LYS A 29 -11.55 7.73 -5.12
N THR A 30 -11.35 9.02 -5.36
CA THR A 30 -10.01 9.62 -5.41
C THR A 30 -9.58 10.30 -4.11
N ARG A 31 -10.51 10.47 -3.16
CA ARG A 31 -10.27 11.09 -1.84
C ARG A 31 -9.69 10.09 -0.85
N VAL A 32 -8.53 9.55 -1.18
CA VAL A 32 -7.80 8.56 -0.39
C VAL A 32 -6.32 8.92 -0.39
N ASP A 33 -5.65 8.70 0.74
CA ASP A 33 -4.19 8.74 0.84
C ASP A 33 -3.71 7.32 1.16
N PHE A 34 -2.72 6.83 0.40
CA PHE A 34 -2.10 5.53 0.64
C PHE A 34 -0.75 5.65 1.34
N TYR A 35 -0.51 4.76 2.30
CA TYR A 35 0.72 4.69 3.06
C TYR A 35 1.24 3.26 3.13
N ARG A 36 2.56 3.11 3.11
CA ARG A 36 3.27 1.87 3.46
C ARG A 36 3.57 1.90 4.96
N GLY A 37 3.12 0.88 5.68
CA GLY A 37 3.26 0.80 7.12
C GLY A 37 2.43 -0.30 7.78
N GLU A 38 2.69 -0.53 9.07
CA GLU A 38 2.04 -1.55 9.90
C GLU A 38 1.32 -0.91 11.09
N PHE A 39 0.26 -1.54 11.61
CA PHE A 39 -0.24 -1.17 12.93
C PHE A 39 0.75 -1.65 13.99
N ILE A 40 1.28 -0.71 14.78
CA ILE A 40 2.15 -1.04 15.91
C ILE A 40 1.29 -0.89 17.17
N ASN A 41 1.10 -1.98 17.93
CA ASN A 41 0.30 -1.98 19.16
C ASN A 41 -1.15 -1.45 18.98
N ASN A 42 -1.82 -1.79 17.87
CA ASN A 42 -3.13 -1.25 17.47
C ASN A 42 -3.17 0.28 17.29
N MET A 43 -2.03 0.96 17.28
CA MET A 43 -1.94 2.40 17.07
C MET A 43 -1.60 2.72 15.61
N TYR A 44 -2.34 3.70 15.08
CA TYR A 44 -2.04 4.34 13.81
C TYR A 44 -1.08 5.51 14.07
N ASP A 45 0.22 5.26 13.93
CA ASP A 45 1.25 6.29 14.06
C ASP A 45 1.72 6.74 12.68
N THR A 46 1.20 7.89 12.23
CA THR A 46 1.52 8.47 10.93
C THR A 46 2.98 8.88 10.78
N SER A 47 3.73 9.05 11.88
CA SER A 47 5.16 9.38 11.82
C SER A 47 6.02 8.22 11.35
N MET A 48 5.51 6.99 11.51
CA MET A 48 6.21 5.75 11.13
C MET A 48 5.88 5.30 9.70
N TYR A 49 4.94 5.98 9.03
CA TYR A 49 4.44 5.55 7.72
C TYR A 49 5.05 6.35 6.57
N LYS A 50 5.25 5.66 5.45
CA LYS A 50 5.75 6.27 4.22
C LYS A 50 4.60 6.49 3.27
N ALA A 51 4.31 7.75 2.96
CA ALA A 51 3.33 8.09 1.93
C ALA A 51 3.73 7.47 0.58
N ILE A 52 2.76 6.88 -0.10
CA ILE A 52 2.95 6.31 -1.44
C ILE A 52 2.51 7.38 -2.43
N LYS A 53 3.31 7.58 -3.49
CA LYS A 53 2.95 8.53 -4.55
C LYS A 53 1.67 8.06 -5.22
N GLN A 54 0.74 9.00 -5.39
CA GLN A 54 -0.55 8.74 -6.01
C GLN A 54 -0.93 9.85 -6.97
N VAL A 55 -1.73 9.49 -7.97
CA VAL A 55 -2.35 10.40 -8.94
C VAL A 55 -3.80 9.94 -9.09
N ASP A 56 -4.75 10.86 -8.88
CA ASP A 56 -6.18 10.61 -9.05
C ASP A 56 -6.70 9.34 -8.32
N GLY A 57 -6.28 9.15 -7.06
CA GLY A 57 -6.73 8.02 -6.24
C GLY A 57 -6.05 6.68 -6.54
N ILE A 58 -5.11 6.65 -7.49
CA ILE A 58 -4.33 5.47 -7.83
C ILE A 58 -2.92 5.68 -7.29
N ALA A 59 -2.49 4.79 -6.39
CA ALA A 59 -1.14 4.79 -5.85
C ALA A 59 -0.30 3.67 -6.45
N ARG A 60 1.01 3.91 -6.56
CA ARG A 60 1.96 2.93 -7.09
C ARG A 60 3.15 2.78 -6.17
N LEU A 61 3.38 1.54 -5.75
CA LEU A 61 4.52 1.13 -4.95
C LEU A 61 5.42 0.22 -5.78
N ASP A 62 6.60 0.72 -6.12
CA ASP A 62 7.64 -0.06 -6.81
C ASP A 62 8.63 -0.59 -5.77
N LEU A 63 8.61 -1.90 -5.54
CA LEU A 63 9.57 -2.60 -4.69
C LEU A 63 10.71 -3.11 -5.55
N LYS A 64 11.95 -2.82 -5.14
CA LYS A 64 13.15 -3.24 -5.87
C LYS A 64 13.85 -4.35 -5.13
N LYS A 65 14.48 -5.23 -5.89
CA LYS A 65 15.39 -6.24 -5.37
C LYS A 65 16.53 -5.54 -4.64
N SER A 66 16.68 -5.88 -3.36
CA SER A 66 17.68 -5.28 -2.46
C SER A 66 18.92 -6.16 -2.28
N GLY A 67 18.83 -7.45 -2.64
CA GLY A 67 19.89 -8.44 -2.42
C GLY A 67 20.12 -8.83 -0.96
N LYS A 68 19.28 -8.32 -0.03
CA LYS A 68 19.30 -8.64 1.39
C LYS A 68 17.97 -9.24 1.80
N PRO A 69 17.94 -10.24 2.71
CA PRO A 69 16.69 -10.70 3.29
C PRO A 69 15.95 -9.55 3.99
N GLY A 70 14.66 -9.47 3.74
CA GLY A 70 13.69 -8.52 4.25
C GLY A 70 12.36 -9.20 4.52
N GLN A 71 11.31 -8.41 4.69
CA GLN A 71 9.98 -8.93 4.96
C GLN A 71 9.38 -9.55 3.69
N ASN A 72 8.66 -10.65 3.85
CA ASN A 72 7.87 -11.30 2.80
C ASN A 72 6.45 -10.73 2.70
N TYR A 73 6.22 -9.52 3.21
CA TYR A 73 4.94 -8.84 3.13
C TYR A 73 5.14 -7.33 3.14
N VAL A 74 4.10 -6.60 2.74
CA VAL A 74 4.01 -5.15 2.91
C VAL A 74 2.64 -4.77 3.44
N GLY A 75 2.62 -3.99 4.51
CA GLY A 75 1.41 -3.37 5.02
C GLY A 75 1.07 -2.11 4.24
N ILE A 76 -0.18 -2.01 3.81
CA ILE A 76 -0.76 -0.83 3.17
C ILE A 76 -1.88 -0.31 4.05
N ILE A 77 -1.89 1.00 4.25
CA ILE A 77 -2.98 1.71 4.91
C ILE A 77 -3.59 2.70 3.94
N ALA A 78 -4.90 2.63 3.75
CA ALA A 78 -5.68 3.61 3.02
C ALA A 78 -6.43 4.50 4.01
N SER A 79 -6.19 5.81 3.91
CA SER A 79 -6.91 6.82 4.68
C SER A 79 -7.91 7.53 3.79
N MET A 80 -9.19 7.22 3.96
CA MET A 80 -10.28 7.71 3.11
C MET A 80 -11.03 8.85 3.78
N LEU A 81 -11.24 9.96 3.07
CA LEU A 81 -12.10 11.03 3.56
C LEU A 81 -13.57 10.67 3.33
N THR A 82 -14.34 10.51 4.41
CA THR A 82 -15.77 10.22 4.30
C THR A 82 -16.57 11.50 3.99
N PRO A 83 -17.85 11.38 3.59
CA PRO A 83 -18.74 12.53 3.44
C PRO A 83 -18.93 13.37 4.71
N PHE A 84 -18.69 12.80 5.89
CA PHE A 84 -18.85 13.48 7.19
C PHE A 84 -17.58 14.23 7.61
N GLY A 85 -16.54 14.27 6.77
CA GLY A 85 -15.30 14.99 7.04
C GLY A 85 -14.31 14.26 7.96
N ASN A 86 -14.68 13.11 8.53
CA ASN A 86 -13.74 12.23 9.24
C ASN A 86 -12.99 11.30 8.27
N ARG A 87 -11.86 10.74 8.73
CA ARG A 87 -11.08 9.76 7.98
C ARG A 87 -11.43 8.33 8.42
N ASN A 88 -11.68 7.46 7.47
CA ASN A 88 -11.76 6.01 7.69
C ASN A 88 -10.44 5.37 7.29
N LEU A 89 -9.88 4.51 8.14
CA LEU A 89 -8.61 3.84 7.91
C LEU A 89 -8.86 2.36 7.59
N VAL A 90 -8.30 1.89 6.48
CA VAL A 90 -8.34 0.47 6.11
C VAL A 90 -6.92 -0.04 5.97
N TYR A 91 -6.64 -1.15 6.65
CA TYR A 91 -5.38 -1.87 6.56
C TYR A 91 -5.50 -3.04 5.60
N LYS A 92 -4.48 -3.27 4.79
CA LYS A 92 -4.33 -4.48 4.00
C LYS A 92 -2.88 -4.93 4.01
N ARG A 93 -2.68 -6.16 4.48
CA ARG A 93 -1.39 -6.85 4.38
C ARG A 93 -1.29 -7.55 3.03
N ILE A 94 -0.21 -7.29 2.30
CA ILE A 94 0.05 -7.88 1.00
C ILE A 94 1.24 -8.82 1.15
N GLU A 95 1.01 -10.12 1.05
CA GLU A 95 2.09 -11.10 1.02
C GLU A 95 2.90 -10.94 -0.28
N LEU A 96 4.22 -10.94 -0.15
CA LEU A 96 5.17 -10.81 -1.25
C LEU A 96 5.72 -12.19 -1.63
N PRO A 97 5.84 -12.49 -2.92
CA PRO A 97 6.41 -13.76 -3.38
C PRO A 97 7.93 -13.87 -3.12
N TYR A 98 8.59 -12.75 -2.85
CA TYR A 98 10.03 -12.67 -2.64
C TYR A 98 10.34 -11.95 -1.32
N ASN A 99 11.34 -12.46 -0.59
CA ASN A 99 11.75 -11.93 0.71
C ASN A 99 12.94 -10.96 0.61
N ASP A 100 13.30 -10.46 -0.56
CA ASP A 100 14.42 -9.54 -0.76
C ASP A 100 14.00 -8.23 -1.46
N LEU A 101 12.70 -7.90 -1.38
CA LEU A 101 12.09 -6.70 -1.92
C LEU A 101 12.04 -5.55 -0.90
N ASN A 102 12.35 -4.32 -1.33
CA ASN A 102 12.17 -3.12 -0.52
C ASN A 102 11.80 -1.87 -1.33
#